data_AF-A0A939LXN9-F1
#
_entry.id   AF-A0A939LXN9-F1
#
_cell.length_a   1.000
_cell.length_b   1.000
_cell.length_c   1.000
_cell.angle_alpha   90.00
_cell.angle_beta   90.00
_cell.angle_gamma   90.00
#
_symmetry.space_group_name_H-M   'P 1'
#
loop_
_entity.id
_entity.type
_entity.pdbx_description
1 polymer ?
#
loop_
_entity_poly.entity_id
_entity_poly.type
_entity_poly.pdbx_seq_one_letter_code
_entity_poly.pdbx_strand_id
1 'polypeptide(L)'
;MTPEASSASAAADAAPEAPGRLRRAITGPLLFAFILGDVLGAGVYALMGVLSEQVGGLLWAPLLLALALAMLTAGSYAELVTKYPRAGGAAVFAERAFRSPLVSFLVGFSMLAAGVTSAAGLSIAFAGDYFSTFVDLPVPLVALLFLAVVAALNARGIRESMGANLVMTIIELSGLVIVVVVVAVFVAGGGGDPSRTLEAPAGSGVAGAVLAGAIIAFYSFVGFETSANVIEEVKQPTRTYPRALFGALITAGAVYVLVGLASAAALPSEELSESSGPLLAVVEATGIGVPSAVFSLIALIAVANGALLTMIMSSRLAYGMAEQGLLPSALSRVLPKRRTPWVAILVTTIAAMLLALIGDLATLAETVVLLLLFVFLSANVAVLVLRRDRVEHEHFRVWTFVPVLGIASCVLLLTQQRGMVWLFAAVLLAVGGLLYAVARWGARRARA
;
A
#
# COMPACT_ATOMS: atom_id res chain seq x y z
N MET A 1 60.79 -16.85 -26.92
CA MET A 1 60.49 -15.40 -26.83
C MET A 1 59.68 -15.09 -28.08
N THR A 2 58.37 -14.96 -28.06
CA THR A 2 57.49 -14.05 -27.28
C THR A 2 56.08 -14.65 -27.11
N PRO A 3 55.34 -14.37 -26.02
CA PRO A 3 53.94 -14.75 -25.90
C PRO A 3 53.01 -13.58 -26.29
N GLU A 4 52.19 -13.77 -27.32
CA GLU A 4 50.99 -12.99 -27.61
C GLU A 4 49.78 -13.92 -27.48
N ALA A 5 49.02 -13.79 -26.38
CA ALA A 5 47.61 -14.14 -26.26
C ALA A 5 47.15 -14.07 -24.79
N SER A 6 46.88 -12.86 -24.28
CA SER A 6 46.00 -12.70 -23.11
C SER A 6 45.54 -11.24 -22.98
N SER A 7 44.57 -10.82 -23.78
CA SER A 7 43.82 -9.57 -23.54
C SER A 7 42.51 -9.47 -24.33
N ALA A 8 41.73 -10.55 -24.41
CA ALA A 8 40.44 -10.55 -25.14
C ALA A 8 39.27 -11.15 -24.33
N SER A 9 39.13 -10.75 -23.06
CA SER A 9 37.94 -11.06 -22.26
C SER A 9 37.50 -9.85 -21.43
N ALA A 10 37.24 -8.74 -22.12
CA ALA A 10 36.66 -7.54 -21.51
C ALA A 10 36.03 -6.64 -22.58
N ALA A 11 34.88 -7.02 -23.16
CA ALA A 11 33.92 -6.10 -23.82
C ALA A 11 32.79 -6.83 -24.59
N ALA A 12 32.05 -7.74 -23.95
CA ALA A 12 30.85 -8.30 -24.56
C ALA A 12 29.71 -8.34 -23.52
N ASP A 13 29.02 -7.19 -23.33
CA ASP A 13 27.58 -7.14 -22.99
C ASP A 13 27.05 -5.69 -22.81
N ALA A 14 27.40 -4.80 -23.74
CA ALA A 14 26.72 -3.50 -23.86
C ALA A 14 26.01 -3.44 -25.22
N ALA A 15 24.91 -4.20 -25.36
CA ALA A 15 24.01 -4.02 -26.48
C ALA A 15 23.42 -2.59 -26.42
N PRO A 16 23.46 -1.81 -27.52
CA PRO A 16 22.92 -0.45 -27.54
C PRO A 16 21.40 -0.47 -27.27
N GLU A 17 20.98 0.30 -26.26
CA GLU A 17 19.57 0.42 -25.87
C GLU A 17 18.73 0.99 -27.03
N ALA A 18 17.71 0.26 -27.44
CA ALA A 18 16.76 0.73 -28.45
C ALA A 18 16.08 2.04 -28.00
N PRO A 19 15.94 3.05 -28.88
CA PRO A 19 15.34 4.32 -28.53
C PRO A 19 13.87 4.13 -28.11
N GLY A 20 13.56 4.45 -26.84
CA GLY A 20 12.20 4.38 -26.29
C GLY A 20 12.02 3.55 -25.01
N ARG A 21 13.06 2.84 -24.52
CA ARG A 21 13.00 2.10 -23.24
C ARG A 21 13.43 2.98 -22.05
N LEU A 22 12.72 2.85 -20.92
CA LEU A 22 13.08 3.52 -19.66
C LEU A 22 14.48 3.08 -19.19
N ARG A 23 15.24 4.02 -18.62
CA ARG A 23 16.62 3.77 -18.18
C ARG A 23 16.62 2.86 -16.96
N ARG A 24 17.33 1.74 -17.02
CA ARG A 24 17.46 0.79 -15.91
C ARG A 24 18.39 1.32 -14.82
N ALA A 25 17.88 2.20 -13.95
CA ALA A 25 18.65 2.87 -12.91
C ALA A 25 18.49 2.22 -11.52
N ILE A 26 17.40 1.51 -11.25
CA ILE A 26 17.02 1.03 -9.92
C ILE A 26 17.85 -0.21 -9.53
N THR A 27 18.60 -0.11 -8.44
CA THR A 27 19.37 -1.22 -7.85
C THR A 27 18.53 -1.98 -6.81
N GLY A 28 18.98 -3.18 -6.42
CA GLY A 28 18.28 -3.99 -5.40
C GLY A 28 18.06 -3.31 -4.06
N PRO A 29 19.07 -2.65 -3.45
CA PRO A 29 18.88 -1.94 -2.19
C PRO A 29 17.89 -0.77 -2.30
N LEU A 30 17.92 -0.04 -3.42
CA LEU A 30 16.98 1.04 -3.69
C LEU A 30 15.55 0.52 -3.88
N LEU A 31 15.38 -0.61 -4.58
CA LEU A 31 14.08 -1.27 -4.73
C LEU A 31 13.57 -1.81 -3.38
N PHE A 32 14.45 -2.39 -2.56
CA PHE A 32 14.11 -2.86 -1.22
C PHE A 32 13.62 -1.70 -0.36
N ALA A 33 14.34 -0.58 -0.32
CA ALA A 33 13.94 0.59 0.45
C ALA A 33 12.63 1.21 -0.09
N PHE A 34 12.44 1.20 -1.41
CA PHE A 34 11.20 1.65 -2.02
C PHE A 34 10.00 0.80 -1.58
N ILE A 35 10.10 -0.53 -1.69
CA ILE A 35 9.04 -1.45 -1.25
C ILE A 35 8.83 -1.34 0.26
N LEU A 36 9.93 -1.25 1.02
CA LEU A 36 9.87 -1.16 2.47
C LEU A 36 9.15 0.12 2.90
N GLY A 37 9.44 1.27 2.31
CA GLY A 37 8.74 2.53 2.62
C GLY A 37 7.27 2.51 2.27
N ASP A 38 6.94 1.99 1.09
CA ASP A 38 5.54 1.94 0.66
C ASP A 38 4.71 1.00 1.54
N VAL A 39 5.33 -0.08 2.06
CA VAL A 39 4.70 -1.00 3.02
C VAL A 39 4.69 -0.43 4.44
N LEU A 40 5.83 0.10 4.94
CA LEU A 40 6.00 0.66 6.30
C LEU A 40 5.18 1.92 6.57
N GLY A 41 4.39 2.35 5.60
CA GLY A 41 3.69 3.61 5.61
C GLY A 41 2.65 3.73 6.72
N ALA A 42 1.73 4.65 6.48
CA ALA A 42 0.82 5.19 7.46
C ALA A 42 -0.14 4.19 8.14
N GLY A 43 -0.29 2.98 7.61
CA GLY A 43 -1.21 1.96 8.15
C GLY A 43 -0.96 1.62 9.61
N VAL A 44 0.29 1.39 10.01
CA VAL A 44 0.63 1.03 11.41
C VAL A 44 0.54 2.22 12.35
N TYR A 45 0.86 3.42 11.88
CA TYR A 45 0.68 4.65 12.66
C TYR A 45 -0.80 4.96 12.94
N ALA A 46 -1.68 4.64 12.00
CA ALA A 46 -3.09 5.00 12.07
C ALA A 46 -3.99 3.91 12.68
N LEU A 47 -3.72 2.64 12.36
CA LEU A 47 -4.67 1.55 12.63
C LEU A 47 -4.35 0.72 13.87
N MET A 48 -3.28 1.02 14.61
CA MET A 48 -2.93 0.23 15.80
C MET A 48 -4.02 0.27 16.87
N GLY A 49 -4.68 1.42 17.08
CA GLY A 49 -5.79 1.56 18.04
C GLY A 49 -7.05 0.82 17.58
N VAL A 50 -7.38 0.88 16.29
CA VAL A 50 -8.49 0.09 15.73
C VAL A 50 -8.21 -1.41 15.86
N LEU A 51 -6.95 -1.83 15.69
CA LEU A 51 -6.54 -3.22 15.85
C LEU A 51 -6.61 -3.67 17.31
N SER A 52 -6.31 -2.81 18.28
CA SER A 52 -6.38 -3.13 19.72
C SER A 52 -7.80 -3.33 20.20
N GLU A 53 -8.75 -2.56 19.67
CA GLU A 53 -10.18 -2.75 19.96
C GLU A 53 -10.64 -4.17 19.60
N GLN A 54 -10.16 -4.70 18.49
CA GLN A 54 -10.66 -5.95 17.92
C GLN A 54 -9.98 -7.20 18.49
N VAL A 55 -8.72 -7.09 18.92
CA VAL A 55 -7.88 -8.24 19.29
C VAL A 55 -7.31 -8.15 20.71
N GLY A 56 -7.56 -7.04 21.41
CA GLY A 56 -7.01 -6.81 22.74
C GLY A 56 -5.49 -6.74 22.70
N GLY A 57 -4.85 -7.41 23.67
CA GLY A 57 -3.39 -7.44 23.80
C GLY A 57 -2.65 -8.31 22.77
N LEU A 58 -3.35 -9.15 22.00
CA LEU A 58 -2.75 -10.04 20.98
C LEU A 58 -2.41 -9.32 19.66
N LEU A 59 -2.11 -8.02 19.67
CA LEU A 59 -1.83 -7.19 18.49
C LEU A 59 -0.84 -7.81 17.49
N TRP A 60 0.14 -8.56 17.97
CA TRP A 60 1.17 -9.22 17.17
C TRP A 60 0.65 -10.37 16.30
N ALA A 61 -0.39 -11.09 16.75
CA ALA A 61 -0.88 -12.29 16.07
C ALA A 61 -1.60 -11.97 14.73
N PRO A 62 -2.49 -10.96 14.66
CA PRO A 62 -3.05 -10.49 13.40
C PRO A 62 -2.01 -9.95 12.43
N LEU A 63 -0.99 -9.25 12.92
CA LEU A 63 0.10 -8.71 12.09
C LEU A 63 0.93 -9.84 11.46
N LEU A 64 1.22 -10.90 12.22
CA LEU A 64 1.86 -12.10 11.69
C LEU A 64 0.99 -12.84 10.68
N LEU A 65 -0.31 -12.98 10.97
CA LEU A 65 -1.24 -13.62 10.04
C LEU A 65 -1.34 -12.81 8.74
N ALA A 66 -1.53 -11.50 8.83
CA ALA A 66 -1.56 -10.60 7.68
C ALA A 66 -0.27 -10.66 6.86
N LEU A 67 0.91 -10.71 7.49
CA LEU A 67 2.19 -10.94 6.81
C LEU A 67 2.19 -12.26 6.02
N ALA A 68 1.74 -13.36 6.65
CA ALA A 68 1.67 -14.67 6.00
C ALA A 68 0.74 -14.63 4.78
N LEU A 69 -0.42 -13.98 4.90
CA LEU A 69 -1.37 -13.82 3.79
C LEU A 69 -0.81 -12.93 2.67
N ALA A 70 -0.14 -11.82 3.02
CA ALA A 70 0.51 -10.93 2.06
C ALA A 70 1.63 -11.66 1.29
N MET A 71 2.43 -12.50 1.96
CA MET A 71 3.49 -13.30 1.35
C MET A 71 2.97 -14.25 0.27
N LEU A 72 1.78 -14.82 0.43
CA LEU A 72 1.17 -15.69 -0.58
C LEU A 72 0.90 -14.93 -1.89
N THR A 73 0.31 -13.75 -1.78
CA THR A 73 0.03 -12.90 -2.94
C THR A 73 1.32 -12.28 -3.51
N ALA A 74 2.27 -11.90 -2.66
CA ALA A 74 3.57 -11.41 -3.08
C ALA A 74 4.33 -12.44 -3.95
N GLY A 75 4.22 -13.74 -3.62
CA GLY A 75 4.79 -14.80 -4.46
C GLY A 75 4.17 -14.87 -5.86
N SER A 76 2.84 -14.68 -5.95
CA SER A 76 2.13 -14.56 -7.22
C SER A 76 2.58 -13.33 -8.03
N TYR A 77 2.75 -12.18 -7.37
CA TYR A 77 3.27 -10.97 -8.00
C TYR A 77 4.72 -11.13 -8.46
N ALA A 78 5.60 -11.74 -7.66
CA ALA A 78 6.99 -11.99 -8.03
C ALA A 78 7.09 -12.81 -9.32
N GLU A 79 6.24 -13.83 -9.48
CA GLU A 79 6.19 -14.63 -10.71
C GLU A 79 5.67 -13.81 -11.91
N LEU A 80 4.54 -13.11 -11.76
CA LEU A 80 3.97 -12.31 -12.87
C LEU A 80 4.87 -11.16 -13.32
N VAL A 81 5.44 -10.42 -12.38
CA VAL A 81 6.28 -9.25 -12.65
C VAL A 81 7.60 -9.66 -13.31
N THR A 82 8.21 -10.76 -12.88
CA THR A 82 9.44 -11.26 -13.53
C THR A 82 9.16 -11.93 -14.86
N LYS A 83 8.00 -12.57 -15.03
CA LYS A 83 7.57 -13.15 -16.31
C LYS A 83 7.21 -12.08 -17.35
N TYR A 84 6.53 -11.02 -16.92
CA TYR A 84 6.06 -9.92 -17.75
C TYR A 84 6.51 -8.58 -17.18
N PRO A 85 7.80 -8.20 -17.35
CA PRO A 85 8.36 -6.97 -16.81
C PRO A 85 7.90 -5.76 -17.63
N ARG A 86 6.64 -5.40 -17.48
CA ARG A 86 6.02 -4.20 -18.06
C ARG A 86 5.34 -3.38 -16.98
N ALA A 87 5.38 -2.06 -17.12
CA ALA A 87 4.63 -1.16 -16.28
C ALA A 87 3.11 -1.37 -16.48
N GLY A 88 2.32 -1.23 -15.39
CA GLY A 88 0.85 -1.35 -15.42
C GLY A 88 0.26 -2.38 -14.46
N GLY A 89 1.10 -3.08 -13.68
CA GLY A 89 0.69 -3.83 -12.50
C GLY A 89 -0.42 -4.87 -12.75
N ALA A 90 -1.34 -4.98 -11.80
CA ALA A 90 -2.36 -6.03 -11.78
C ALA A 90 -3.37 -5.96 -12.94
N ALA A 91 -3.68 -4.76 -13.43
CA ALA A 91 -4.62 -4.57 -14.54
C ALA A 91 -4.10 -5.18 -15.85
N VAL A 92 -2.79 -5.06 -16.11
CA VAL A 92 -2.13 -5.68 -17.28
C VAL A 92 -2.10 -7.20 -17.16
N PHE A 93 -1.86 -7.72 -15.95
CA PHE A 93 -1.89 -9.16 -15.71
C PHE A 93 -3.30 -9.74 -15.92
N ALA A 94 -4.33 -9.03 -15.44
CA ALA A 94 -5.72 -9.41 -15.64
C ALA A 94 -6.14 -9.38 -17.11
N GLU A 95 -5.77 -8.33 -17.85
CA GLU A 95 -6.03 -8.23 -19.29
C GLU A 95 -5.43 -9.42 -20.04
N ARG A 96 -4.17 -9.76 -19.73
CA ARG A 96 -3.44 -10.84 -20.40
C ARG A 96 -3.99 -12.22 -20.05
N ALA A 97 -4.36 -12.45 -18.79
CA ALA A 97 -4.86 -13.74 -18.33
C ALA A 97 -6.29 -14.03 -18.81
N PHE A 98 -7.19 -13.05 -18.67
CA PHE A 98 -8.63 -13.26 -18.90
C PHE A 98 -9.08 -12.85 -20.31
N ARG A 99 -8.25 -12.10 -21.06
CA ARG A 99 -8.58 -11.56 -22.39
C ARG A 99 -9.92 -10.81 -22.41
N SER A 100 -10.29 -10.21 -21.28
CA SER A 100 -11.54 -9.50 -21.08
C SER A 100 -11.26 -8.05 -20.65
N PRO A 101 -11.60 -7.06 -21.50
CA PRO A 101 -11.47 -5.65 -21.14
C PRO A 101 -12.27 -5.26 -19.89
N LEU A 102 -13.38 -5.97 -19.62
CA LEU A 102 -14.20 -5.73 -18.42
C LEU A 102 -13.47 -6.15 -17.14
N VAL A 103 -12.78 -7.30 -17.16
CA VAL A 103 -12.05 -7.77 -15.97
C VAL A 103 -10.85 -6.89 -15.71
N SER A 104 -10.11 -6.49 -16.76
CA SER A 104 -9.02 -5.52 -16.62
C SER A 104 -9.51 -4.17 -16.09
N PHE A 105 -10.65 -3.68 -16.59
CA PHE A 105 -11.28 -2.47 -16.07
C PHE A 105 -11.65 -2.60 -14.59
N LEU A 106 -12.32 -3.68 -14.18
CA LEU A 106 -12.71 -3.89 -12.80
C LEU A 106 -11.49 -3.94 -11.88
N VAL A 107 -10.43 -4.65 -12.27
CA VAL A 107 -9.20 -4.72 -11.49
C VAL A 107 -8.52 -3.35 -11.38
N GLY A 108 -8.37 -2.64 -12.50
CA GLY A 108 -7.80 -1.29 -12.51
C GLY A 108 -8.65 -0.28 -11.72
N PHE A 109 -9.97 -0.36 -11.84
CA PHE A 109 -10.88 0.52 -11.10
C PHE A 109 -10.90 0.19 -9.61
N SER A 110 -10.83 -1.09 -9.21
CA SER A 110 -10.67 -1.48 -7.80
C SER A 110 -9.37 -0.93 -7.22
N MET A 111 -8.26 -0.96 -7.95
CA MET A 111 -7.00 -0.33 -7.52
C MET A 111 -7.14 1.20 -7.40
N LEU A 112 -7.82 1.85 -8.35
CA LEU A 112 -8.08 3.29 -8.30
C LEU A 112 -8.94 3.67 -7.09
N ALA A 113 -10.04 2.95 -6.89
CA ALA A 113 -10.96 3.17 -5.77
C ALA A 113 -10.25 2.90 -4.43
N ALA A 114 -9.43 1.85 -4.34
CA ALA A 114 -8.61 1.56 -3.17
C ALA A 114 -7.63 2.71 -2.86
N GLY A 115 -6.93 3.25 -3.86
CA GLY A 115 -6.03 4.38 -3.66
C GLY A 115 -6.75 5.66 -3.18
N VAL A 116 -7.94 5.97 -3.72
CA VAL A 116 -8.75 7.13 -3.30
C VAL A 116 -9.28 6.95 -1.88
N THR A 117 -9.79 5.77 -1.54
CA THR A 117 -10.28 5.44 -0.20
C THR A 117 -9.14 5.43 0.82
N SER A 118 -7.96 4.95 0.44
CA SER A 118 -6.75 4.99 1.28
C SER A 118 -6.36 6.42 1.59
N ALA A 119 -6.28 7.30 0.58
CA ALA A 119 -5.98 8.72 0.79
C ALA A 119 -6.98 9.41 1.74
N ALA A 120 -8.27 9.04 1.66
CA ALA A 120 -9.29 9.51 2.60
C ALA A 120 -8.99 9.05 4.03
N GLY A 121 -8.72 7.75 4.25
CA GLY A 121 -8.37 7.23 5.57
C GLY A 121 -7.10 7.88 6.14
N LEU A 122 -6.07 8.03 5.33
CA LEU A 122 -4.83 8.69 5.74
C LEU A 122 -5.03 10.17 6.08
N SER A 123 -5.96 10.86 5.42
CA SER A 123 -6.29 12.24 5.78
C SER A 123 -6.95 12.37 7.16
N ILE A 124 -7.77 11.39 7.55
CA ILE A 124 -8.37 11.32 8.89
C ILE A 124 -7.28 11.05 9.92
N ALA A 125 -6.40 10.08 9.66
CA ALA A 125 -5.27 9.76 10.54
C ALA A 125 -4.31 10.94 10.72
N PHE A 126 -4.03 11.69 9.64
CA PHE A 126 -3.22 12.90 9.69
C PHE A 126 -3.87 13.96 10.59
N ALA A 127 -5.19 14.13 10.48
CA ALA A 127 -5.95 15.14 11.20
C ALA A 127 -6.22 14.81 12.69
N GLY A 128 -5.87 13.60 13.14
CA GLY A 128 -6.03 13.15 14.53
C GLY A 128 -4.96 13.68 15.49
N ASP A 129 -4.65 12.90 16.52
CA ASP A 129 -3.82 13.30 17.68
C ASP A 129 -2.40 13.76 17.26
N TYR A 130 -1.89 13.22 16.15
CA TYR A 130 -0.61 13.65 15.58
C TYR A 130 -0.60 15.13 15.18
N PHE A 131 -1.68 15.66 14.60
CA PHE A 131 -1.74 17.08 14.23
C PHE A 131 -2.17 17.97 15.40
N SER A 132 -3.06 17.48 16.26
CA SER A 132 -3.52 18.23 17.45
C SER A 132 -2.40 18.55 18.42
N THR A 133 -1.29 17.79 18.39
CA THR A 133 -0.04 18.10 19.11
C THR A 133 0.49 19.51 18.78
N PHE A 134 0.25 20.01 17.57
CA PHE A 134 0.70 21.33 17.12
C PHE A 134 -0.41 22.37 17.13
N VAL A 135 -1.58 22.01 16.59
CA VAL A 135 -2.71 22.92 16.46
C VAL A 135 -4.01 22.14 16.64
N ASP A 136 -4.80 22.55 17.61
CA ASP A 136 -6.12 21.98 17.85
C ASP A 136 -7.15 22.59 16.87
N LEU A 137 -7.58 21.79 15.89
CA LEU A 137 -8.55 22.16 14.87
C LEU A 137 -9.51 20.98 14.62
N PRO A 138 -10.75 21.23 14.16
CA PRO A 138 -11.68 20.15 13.85
C PRO A 138 -11.11 19.19 12.79
N VAL A 139 -11.11 17.89 13.11
CA VAL A 139 -10.59 16.81 12.24
C VAL A 139 -11.08 16.91 10.79
N PRO A 140 -12.38 17.15 10.49
CA PRO A 140 -12.84 17.26 9.11
C PRO A 140 -12.20 18.42 8.35
N LEU A 141 -11.96 19.56 9.02
CA LEU A 141 -11.34 20.72 8.38
C LEU A 141 -9.88 20.42 8.03
N VAL A 142 -9.13 19.84 8.96
CA VAL A 142 -7.71 19.50 8.75
C VAL A 142 -7.56 18.44 7.66
N ALA A 143 -8.40 17.40 7.66
CA ALA A 143 -8.40 16.35 6.63
C ALA A 143 -8.64 16.92 5.22
N LEU A 144 -9.62 17.81 5.06
CA LEU A 144 -9.90 18.48 3.79
C LEU A 144 -8.75 19.40 3.34
N LEU A 145 -8.20 20.21 4.25
CA LEU A 145 -7.06 21.08 3.93
C LEU A 145 -5.83 20.26 3.54
N PHE A 146 -5.56 19.18 4.27
CA PHE A 146 -4.48 18.25 3.97
C PHE A 146 -4.64 17.62 2.58
N LEU A 147 -5.82 17.10 2.24
CA LEU A 147 -6.10 16.58 0.89
C LEU A 147 -5.94 17.65 -0.20
N ALA A 148 -6.33 18.89 0.07
CA ALA A 148 -6.11 20.01 -0.86
C ALA A 148 -4.61 20.29 -1.08
N VAL A 149 -3.80 20.23 -0.02
CA VAL A 149 -2.35 20.37 -0.10
C VAL A 149 -1.74 19.21 -0.89
N VAL A 150 -2.13 17.97 -0.59
CA VAL A 150 -1.69 16.77 -1.34
C VAL A 150 -2.05 16.90 -2.82
N ALA A 151 -3.25 17.37 -3.15
CA ALA A 151 -3.68 17.62 -4.52
C ALA A 151 -2.84 18.69 -5.22
N ALA A 152 -2.50 19.78 -4.52
CA ALA A 152 -1.64 20.84 -5.04
C ALA A 152 -0.20 20.34 -5.28
N LEU A 153 0.34 19.52 -4.39
CA LEU A 153 1.65 18.87 -4.54
C LEU A 153 1.65 17.89 -5.72
N ASN A 154 0.61 17.08 -5.83
CA ASN A 154 0.41 16.17 -6.97
C ASN A 154 0.31 16.95 -8.29
N ALA A 155 -0.47 18.05 -8.33
CA ALA A 155 -0.62 18.90 -9.52
C ALA A 155 0.66 19.63 -9.92
N ARG A 156 1.49 20.03 -8.94
CA ARG A 156 2.84 20.58 -9.20
C ARG A 156 3.77 19.58 -9.87
N GLY A 157 3.46 18.29 -9.76
CA GLY A 157 4.22 17.22 -10.37
C GLY A 157 5.52 17.03 -9.60
N ILE A 158 5.43 16.48 -8.39
CA ILE A 158 6.59 15.90 -7.73
C ILE A 158 6.93 14.65 -8.55
N ARG A 159 7.83 14.79 -9.52
CA ARG A 159 8.62 13.65 -9.98
C ARG A 159 9.49 13.31 -8.79
N GLU A 160 9.01 12.42 -7.94
CA GLU A 160 9.84 11.92 -6.86
C GLU A 160 11.09 11.30 -7.47
N SER A 161 12.23 11.88 -7.11
CA SER A 161 13.46 11.10 -7.18
C SER A 161 13.34 10.03 -6.10
N MET A 162 13.66 8.78 -6.41
CA MET A 162 13.67 7.68 -5.43
C MET A 162 14.45 8.02 -4.14
N GLY A 163 15.37 8.99 -4.20
CA GLY A 163 16.04 9.52 -3.02
C GLY A 163 15.11 10.20 -2.02
N ALA A 164 14.07 10.92 -2.46
CA ALA A 164 13.08 11.52 -1.56
C ALA A 164 12.28 10.43 -0.83
N ASN A 165 11.81 9.42 -1.55
CA ASN A 165 11.14 8.27 -0.96
C ASN A 165 12.04 7.56 0.06
N LEU A 166 13.32 7.32 -0.27
CA LEU A 166 14.27 6.72 0.66
C LEU A 166 14.40 7.52 1.97
N VAL A 167 14.46 8.86 1.88
CA VAL A 167 14.51 9.71 3.07
C VAL A 167 13.23 9.57 3.90
N MET A 168 12.06 9.58 3.27
CA MET A 168 10.79 9.38 3.98
C MET A 168 10.73 8.01 4.66
N THR A 169 11.15 6.95 3.98
CA THR A 169 11.24 5.59 4.53
C THR A 169 12.15 5.51 5.75
N ILE A 170 13.30 6.20 5.72
CA ILE A 170 14.21 6.24 6.87
C ILE A 170 13.54 6.96 8.04
N ILE A 171 12.84 8.06 7.79
CA ILE A 171 12.09 8.79 8.82
C ILE A 171 10.98 7.91 9.40
N GLU A 172 10.17 7.28 8.56
CA GLU A 172 9.09 6.36 8.94
C GLU A 172 9.60 5.20 9.80
N LEU A 173 10.66 4.52 9.34
CA LEU A 173 11.28 3.42 10.07
C LEU A 173 11.88 3.88 11.40
N SER A 174 12.49 5.07 11.44
CA SER A 174 13.05 5.61 12.67
C SER A 174 11.98 5.83 13.75
N GLY A 175 10.79 6.31 13.38
CA GLY A 175 9.68 6.46 14.34
C GLY A 175 9.23 5.13 14.92
N LEU A 176 9.08 4.09 14.09
CA LEU A 176 8.70 2.75 14.56
C LEU A 176 9.79 2.14 15.46
N VAL A 177 11.07 2.32 15.11
CA VAL A 177 12.19 1.87 15.95
C VAL A 177 12.21 2.63 17.28
N ILE A 178 11.92 3.93 17.29
CA ILE A 178 11.81 4.72 18.53
C ILE A 178 10.74 4.11 19.45
N VAL A 179 9.56 3.79 18.94
CA VAL A 179 8.49 3.15 19.74
C VAL A 179 9.00 1.86 20.38
N VAL A 180 9.61 0.97 19.60
CA VAL A 180 10.11 -0.33 20.09
C VAL A 180 11.18 -0.15 21.17
N VAL A 181 12.14 0.76 20.95
CA VAL A 181 13.25 0.99 21.89
C VAL A 181 12.76 1.65 23.17
N VAL A 182 11.93 2.67 23.06
CA VAL A 182 11.38 3.41 24.21
C VAL A 182 10.56 2.48 25.10
N VAL A 183 9.68 1.68 24.51
CA VAL A 183 8.91 0.70 25.28
C VAL A 183 9.81 -0.38 25.88
N ALA A 184 10.81 -0.88 25.14
CA ALA A 184 11.74 -1.87 25.69
C ALA A 184 12.49 -1.35 26.92
N VAL A 185 12.91 -0.08 26.92
CA VAL A 185 13.53 0.58 28.08
C VAL A 185 12.52 0.76 29.21
N PHE A 186 11.29 1.17 28.91
CA PHE A 186 10.22 1.31 29.90
C PHE A 186 9.91 0.00 30.61
N VAL A 187 9.77 -1.10 29.85
CA VAL A 187 9.55 -2.44 30.36
C VAL A 187 10.74 -2.96 31.16
N ALA A 188 11.98 -2.74 30.67
CA ALA A 188 13.18 -3.11 31.41
C ALA A 188 13.35 -2.31 32.73
N GLY A 189 12.84 -1.08 32.78
CA GLY A 189 12.78 -0.23 33.97
C GLY A 189 11.70 -0.62 34.98
N GLY A 190 10.92 -1.67 34.72
CA GLY A 190 9.82 -2.12 35.57
C GLY A 190 8.48 -1.41 35.32
N GLY A 191 8.38 -0.61 34.25
CA GLY A 191 7.11 -0.07 33.75
C GLY A 191 6.39 -1.05 32.81
N GLY A 192 5.12 -0.77 32.50
CA GLY A 192 4.33 -1.61 31.59
C GLY A 192 4.04 -3.01 32.13
N ASP A 193 3.39 -3.84 31.32
CA ASP A 193 3.04 -5.20 31.69
C ASP A 193 3.16 -6.14 30.48
N PRO A 194 4.25 -6.94 30.40
CA PRO A 194 4.44 -7.90 29.32
C PRO A 194 3.36 -8.97 29.22
N SER A 195 2.65 -9.26 30.32
CA SER A 195 1.57 -10.26 30.33
C SER A 195 0.37 -9.84 29.48
N ARG A 196 0.17 -8.53 29.29
CA ARG A 196 -0.85 -7.97 28.39
C ARG A 196 -0.70 -8.44 26.95
N THR A 197 0.51 -8.75 26.49
CA THR A 197 0.74 -9.25 25.12
C THR A 197 0.06 -10.61 24.83
N LEU A 198 -0.40 -11.29 25.88
CA LEU A 198 -1.11 -12.57 25.84
C LEU A 198 -2.58 -12.45 26.29
N GLU A 199 -3.06 -11.24 26.62
CA GLU A 199 -4.43 -11.01 27.04
C GLU A 199 -5.40 -11.19 25.88
N ALA A 200 -6.21 -12.25 25.98
CA ALA A 200 -7.22 -12.58 24.99
C ALA A 200 -8.33 -11.51 24.95
N PRO A 201 -8.89 -11.24 23.76
CA PRO A 201 -9.98 -10.28 23.63
C PRO A 201 -11.22 -10.72 24.40
N ALA A 202 -11.91 -9.77 25.03
CA ALA A 202 -13.13 -10.04 25.76
C ALA A 202 -14.27 -10.48 24.81
N GLY A 203 -14.90 -11.61 25.08
CA GLY A 203 -16.17 -12.03 24.46
C GLY A 203 -16.11 -12.72 23.10
N SER A 204 -14.96 -12.77 22.41
CA SER A 204 -14.80 -13.50 21.15
C SER A 204 -13.78 -14.64 21.25
N GLY A 205 -13.95 -15.69 20.43
CA GLY A 205 -12.92 -16.73 20.33
C GLY A 205 -11.65 -16.16 19.73
N VAL A 206 -10.49 -16.42 20.34
CA VAL A 206 -9.16 -15.90 19.93
C VAL A 206 -8.93 -16.02 18.42
N ALA A 207 -9.29 -17.16 17.82
CA ALA A 207 -9.12 -17.37 16.37
C ALA A 207 -9.97 -16.41 15.51
N GLY A 208 -11.21 -16.10 15.94
CA GLY A 208 -12.09 -15.18 15.22
C GLY A 208 -11.60 -13.73 15.33
N ALA A 209 -11.16 -13.33 16.52
CA ALA A 209 -10.59 -12.00 16.74
C ALA A 209 -9.30 -11.79 15.94
N VAL A 210 -8.38 -12.77 15.98
CA VAL A 210 -7.14 -12.71 15.20
C VAL A 210 -7.44 -12.63 13.70
N LEU A 211 -8.46 -13.35 13.22
CA LEU A 211 -8.86 -13.30 11.82
C LEU A 211 -9.48 -11.96 11.42
N ALA A 212 -10.35 -11.39 12.26
CA ALA A 212 -10.93 -10.08 12.03
C ALA A 212 -9.83 -9.00 12.03
N GLY A 213 -8.95 -9.03 13.03
CA GLY A 213 -7.81 -8.11 13.13
C GLY A 213 -6.85 -8.27 11.96
N ALA A 214 -6.73 -9.46 11.38
CA ALA A 214 -5.86 -9.69 10.22
C ALA A 214 -6.36 -8.90 8.99
N ILE A 215 -7.65 -8.60 8.87
CA ILE A 215 -8.18 -7.75 7.80
C ILE A 215 -7.64 -6.32 7.94
N ILE A 216 -7.71 -5.76 9.16
CA ILE A 216 -7.22 -4.42 9.46
C ILE A 216 -5.70 -4.38 9.32
N ALA A 217 -5.00 -5.35 9.90
CA ALA A 217 -3.55 -5.50 9.79
C ALA A 217 -3.07 -5.68 8.35
N PHE A 218 -3.86 -6.32 7.48
CA PHE A 218 -3.53 -6.49 6.08
C PHE A 218 -3.43 -5.16 5.33
N TYR A 219 -4.18 -4.13 5.75
CA TYR A 219 -4.01 -2.77 5.23
C TYR A 219 -2.58 -2.27 5.39
N SER A 220 -1.93 -2.56 6.52
CA SER A 220 -0.55 -2.17 6.78
C SER A 220 0.47 -2.85 5.86
N PHE A 221 0.09 -3.93 5.18
CA PHE A 221 0.94 -4.62 4.21
C PHE A 221 0.63 -4.24 2.76
N VAL A 222 -0.37 -3.39 2.52
CA VAL A 222 -0.67 -2.85 1.20
C VAL A 222 0.45 -1.90 0.77
N GLY A 223 0.82 -1.95 -0.51
CA GLY A 223 1.86 -1.10 -1.09
C GLY A 223 2.90 -1.91 -1.88
N PHE A 224 3.15 -3.16 -1.50
CA PHE A 224 4.15 -3.98 -2.21
C PHE A 224 3.83 -4.14 -3.71
N GLU A 225 2.55 -4.06 -4.11
CA GLU A 225 2.10 -4.15 -5.49
C GLU A 225 2.50 -2.93 -6.34
N THR A 226 2.75 -1.77 -5.75
CA THR A 226 3.14 -0.56 -6.48
C THR A 226 4.52 -0.73 -7.12
N SER A 227 5.38 -1.55 -6.49
CA SER A 227 6.72 -1.87 -6.99
C SER A 227 6.72 -2.59 -8.33
N ALA A 228 5.61 -3.23 -8.70
CA ALA A 228 5.43 -3.80 -10.04
C ALA A 228 5.47 -2.72 -11.14
N ASN A 229 5.10 -1.47 -10.83
CA ASN A 229 5.04 -0.39 -11.82
C ASN A 229 6.41 0.16 -12.20
N VAL A 230 7.42 0.01 -11.34
CA VAL A 230 8.79 0.48 -11.59
C VAL A 230 9.71 -0.62 -12.12
N ILE A 231 9.18 -1.81 -12.41
CA ILE A 231 9.98 -2.98 -12.81
C ILE A 231 10.82 -2.73 -14.06
N GLU A 232 10.35 -1.91 -15.00
CA GLU A 232 11.06 -1.59 -16.24
C GLU A 232 12.38 -0.84 -15.97
N GLU A 233 12.45 -0.12 -14.85
CA GLU A 233 13.61 0.65 -14.41
C GLU A 233 14.57 -0.17 -13.52
N VAL A 234 14.20 -1.41 -13.14
CA VAL A 234 14.99 -2.30 -12.28
C VAL A 234 16.12 -3.00 -13.04
N LYS A 235 17.32 -2.97 -12.46
CA LYS A 235 18.46 -3.76 -12.93
C LYS A 235 18.27 -5.24 -12.57
N GLN A 236 18.33 -6.10 -13.59
CA GLN A 236 18.17 -7.57 -13.46
C GLN A 236 16.87 -7.96 -12.70
N PRO A 237 15.69 -7.62 -13.25
CA PRO A 237 14.42 -7.78 -12.54
C PRO A 237 14.16 -9.22 -12.06
N THR A 238 14.54 -10.24 -12.84
CA THR A 238 14.36 -11.66 -12.51
C THR A 238 14.90 -12.07 -11.15
N ARG A 239 16.05 -11.53 -10.72
CA ARG A 239 16.71 -11.89 -9.45
C ARG A 239 16.56 -10.83 -8.38
N THR A 240 16.59 -9.57 -8.78
CA THR A 240 16.57 -8.43 -7.86
C THR A 240 15.18 -8.22 -7.28
N TYR A 241 14.12 -8.36 -8.08
CA TYR A 241 12.76 -8.07 -7.64
C TYR A 241 12.25 -9.02 -6.55
N PRO A 242 12.33 -10.37 -6.69
CA PRO A 242 11.84 -11.26 -5.65
C PRO A 242 12.57 -11.08 -4.31
N ARG A 243 13.90 -10.87 -4.35
CA ARG A 243 14.70 -10.65 -3.13
C ARG A 243 14.33 -9.36 -2.42
N ALA A 244 14.15 -8.27 -3.18
CA ALA A 244 13.72 -6.99 -2.63
C ALA A 244 12.30 -7.08 -2.05
N LEU A 245 11.36 -7.70 -2.77
CA LEU A 245 9.96 -7.86 -2.36
C LEU A 245 9.82 -8.66 -1.07
N PHE A 246 10.36 -9.88 -1.02
CA PHE A 246 10.25 -10.73 0.17
C PHE A 246 11.07 -10.18 1.34
N GLY A 247 12.26 -9.63 1.06
CA GLY A 247 13.07 -8.99 2.09
C GLY A 247 12.33 -7.83 2.76
N ALA A 248 11.72 -6.95 1.95
CA ALA A 248 11.00 -5.79 2.46
C ALA A 248 9.76 -6.20 3.28
N LEU A 249 8.97 -7.18 2.78
CA LEU A 249 7.80 -7.67 3.51
C LEU A 249 8.16 -8.33 4.85
N ILE A 250 9.20 -9.17 4.87
CA ILE A 250 9.66 -9.81 6.12
C ILE A 250 10.19 -8.75 7.10
N THR A 251 10.93 -7.76 6.61
CA THR A 251 11.46 -6.68 7.45
C THR A 251 10.32 -5.82 8.02
N ALA A 252 9.36 -5.41 7.19
CA ALA A 252 8.19 -4.67 7.63
C ALA A 252 7.37 -5.47 8.65
N GLY A 253 7.11 -6.75 8.36
CA GLY A 253 6.39 -7.63 9.26
C GLY A 253 7.08 -7.82 10.60
N ALA A 254 8.41 -7.96 10.63
CA ALA A 254 9.15 -8.03 11.88
C ALA A 254 9.02 -6.74 12.69
N VAL A 255 9.16 -5.56 12.06
CA VAL A 255 8.99 -4.26 12.72
C VAL A 255 7.57 -4.12 13.26
N TYR A 256 6.56 -4.46 12.47
CA TYR A 256 5.14 -4.36 12.88
C TYR A 256 4.81 -5.26 14.07
N VAL A 257 5.30 -6.49 14.06
CA VAL A 257 5.13 -7.42 15.18
C VAL A 257 5.79 -6.90 16.45
N LEU A 258 6.99 -6.35 16.34
CA LEU A 258 7.68 -5.72 17.47
C LEU A 258 6.91 -4.50 17.99
N VAL A 259 6.37 -3.67 17.10
CA VAL A 259 5.55 -2.51 17.47
C VAL A 259 4.23 -2.96 18.13
N GLY A 260 3.60 -4.02 17.63
CA GLY A 260 2.38 -4.59 18.23
C GLY A 260 2.64 -5.14 19.64
N LEU A 261 3.74 -5.88 19.83
CA LEU A 261 4.19 -6.34 21.15
C LEU A 261 4.49 -5.18 22.09
N ALA A 262 5.22 -4.17 21.60
CA ALA A 262 5.56 -2.98 22.38
C ALA A 262 4.29 -2.21 22.80
N SER A 263 3.37 -1.97 21.86
CA SER A 263 2.14 -1.22 22.14
C SER A 263 1.30 -1.90 23.21
N ALA A 264 1.08 -3.22 23.08
CA ALA A 264 0.33 -4.00 24.06
C ALA A 264 1.02 -4.08 25.44
N ALA A 265 2.36 -4.10 25.49
CA ALA A 265 3.09 -4.10 26.75
C ALA A 265 3.07 -2.74 27.45
N ALA A 266 2.97 -1.64 26.69
CA ALA A 266 3.01 -0.28 27.23
C ALA A 266 1.65 0.18 27.78
N LEU A 267 0.56 -0.04 27.02
CA LEU A 267 -0.77 0.48 27.32
C LEU A 267 -1.85 -0.61 27.22
N PRO A 268 -2.92 -0.54 28.04
CA PRO A 268 -4.11 -1.39 27.86
C PRO A 268 -4.78 -1.18 26.50
N SER A 269 -5.45 -2.21 25.98
CA SER A 269 -6.13 -2.16 24.68
C SER A 269 -7.23 -1.10 24.60
N GLU A 270 -7.88 -0.81 25.72
CA GLU A 270 -8.95 0.18 25.85
C GLU A 270 -8.40 1.59 25.60
N GLU A 271 -7.30 1.95 26.28
CA GLU A 271 -6.64 3.25 26.10
C GLU A 271 -6.07 3.40 24.67
N LEU A 272 -5.52 2.33 24.10
CA LEU A 272 -5.05 2.33 22.71
C LEU A 272 -6.19 2.54 21.71
N SER A 273 -7.37 1.98 21.97
CA SER A 273 -8.52 2.06 21.06
C SER A 273 -9.19 3.44 21.04
N GLU A 274 -9.04 4.20 22.13
CA GLU A 274 -9.59 5.56 22.23
C GLU A 274 -8.71 6.62 21.55
N SER A 275 -7.43 6.32 21.30
CA SER A 275 -6.49 7.26 20.68
C SER A 275 -6.54 7.21 19.16
N SER A 276 -6.61 8.39 18.53
CA SER A 276 -6.47 8.53 17.08
C SER A 276 -5.01 8.60 16.63
N GLY A 277 -4.07 8.78 17.57
CA GLY A 277 -2.62 8.63 17.39
C GLY A 277 -2.04 7.59 18.36
N PRO A 278 -2.37 6.30 18.20
CA PRO A 278 -2.09 5.26 19.21
C PRO A 278 -0.60 5.10 19.51
N LEU A 279 0.28 5.25 18.52
CA LEU A 279 1.72 5.15 18.76
C LEU A 279 2.28 6.36 19.50
N LEU A 280 1.67 7.54 19.35
CA LEU A 280 2.02 8.71 20.15
C LEU A 280 1.65 8.47 21.60
N ALA A 281 0.42 7.97 21.86
CA ALA A 281 -0.02 7.61 23.21
C ALA A 281 0.92 6.59 23.87
N VAL A 282 1.38 5.56 23.12
CA VAL A 282 2.38 4.59 23.61
C VAL A 282 3.67 5.27 24.04
N VAL A 283 4.21 6.18 23.22
CA VAL A 283 5.46 6.90 23.56
C VAL A 283 5.24 7.78 24.80
N GLU A 284 4.13 8.51 24.87
CA GLU A 284 3.82 9.41 25.98
C GLU A 284 3.63 8.64 27.30
N ALA A 285 2.96 7.49 27.26
CA ALA A 285 2.72 6.64 28.43
C ALA A 285 4.02 6.12 29.06
N THR A 286 5.10 5.98 28.28
CA THR A 286 6.40 5.56 28.84
C THR A 286 7.06 6.62 29.72
N GLY A 287 6.69 7.90 29.59
CA GLY A 287 7.33 9.02 30.29
C GLY A 287 8.81 9.25 29.93
N ILE A 288 9.35 8.51 28.96
CA ILE A 288 10.73 8.66 28.49
C ILE A 288 10.78 9.92 27.62
N GLY A 289 11.82 10.74 27.79
CA GLY A 289 11.95 12.11 27.28
C GLY A 289 12.02 12.32 25.76
N VAL A 290 11.31 11.52 24.96
CA VAL A 290 11.03 11.80 23.55
C VAL A 290 9.98 12.90 23.49
N PRO A 291 10.29 14.08 22.92
CA PRO A 291 9.28 15.13 22.79
C PRO A 291 8.14 14.68 21.88
N SER A 292 6.90 14.79 22.37
CA SER A 292 5.68 14.44 21.60
C SER A 292 5.67 15.12 20.23
N ALA A 293 6.03 16.41 20.17
CA ALA A 293 6.14 17.16 18.92
C ALA A 293 7.11 16.53 17.90
N VAL A 294 8.22 15.93 18.33
CA VAL A 294 9.16 15.27 17.41
C VAL A 294 8.56 13.98 16.87
N PHE A 295 7.93 13.18 17.73
CA PHE A 295 7.29 11.94 17.32
C PHE A 295 6.08 12.19 16.41
N SER A 296 5.23 13.13 16.78
CA SER A 296 4.09 13.57 15.96
C SER A 296 4.54 14.07 14.60
N LEU A 297 5.66 14.81 14.50
CA LEU A 297 6.20 15.23 13.20
C LEU A 297 6.61 14.03 12.34
N ILE A 298 7.26 13.01 12.93
CA ILE A 298 7.64 11.78 12.21
C ILE A 298 6.39 11.06 11.70
N ALA A 299 5.37 10.90 12.55
CA ALA A 299 4.11 10.28 12.17
C ALA A 299 3.37 11.06 11.08
N LEU A 300 3.30 12.39 11.18
CA LEU A 300 2.69 13.25 10.15
C LEU A 300 3.43 13.14 8.81
N ILE A 301 4.77 13.07 8.82
CA ILE A 301 5.56 12.85 7.61
C ILE A 301 5.25 11.48 6.99
N ALA A 302 5.17 10.42 7.80
CA ALA A 302 4.80 9.08 7.36
C ALA A 302 3.41 9.04 6.71
N VAL A 303 2.43 9.63 7.38
CA VAL A 303 1.04 9.70 6.88
C VAL A 303 0.95 10.57 5.62
N ALA A 304 1.67 11.69 5.59
CA ALA A 304 1.73 12.57 4.43
C ALA A 304 2.34 11.88 3.20
N ASN A 305 3.42 11.14 3.39
CA ASN A 305 4.09 10.39 2.33
C ASN A 305 3.15 9.33 1.73
N GLY A 306 2.53 8.50 2.56
CA GLY A 306 1.57 7.49 2.11
C GLY A 306 0.38 8.09 1.34
N ALA A 307 -0.20 9.20 1.82
CA ALA A 307 -1.30 9.87 1.14
C ALA A 307 -0.87 10.49 -0.21
N LEU A 308 0.34 11.05 -0.28
CA LEU A 308 0.88 11.62 -1.50
C LEU A 308 1.13 10.55 -2.57
N LEU A 309 1.79 9.45 -2.21
CA LEU A 309 2.10 8.35 -3.12
C LEU A 309 0.83 7.71 -3.69
N THR A 310 -0.14 7.40 -2.83
CA THR A 310 -1.43 6.81 -3.22
C THR A 310 -2.24 7.74 -4.12
N MET A 311 -2.23 9.06 -3.88
CA MET A 311 -2.90 10.05 -4.73
C MET A 311 -2.21 10.23 -6.09
N ILE A 312 -0.87 10.20 -6.12
CA ILE A 312 -0.10 10.21 -7.38
C ILE A 312 -0.45 8.97 -8.20
N MET A 313 -0.44 7.78 -7.58
CA MET A 313 -0.82 6.53 -8.25
C MET A 313 -2.26 6.60 -8.78
N SER A 314 -3.22 7.01 -7.94
CA SER A 314 -4.64 7.08 -8.29
C SER A 314 -4.89 8.01 -9.48
N SER A 315 -4.35 9.23 -9.44
CA SER A 315 -4.51 10.20 -10.53
C SER A 315 -3.88 9.73 -11.85
N ARG A 316 -2.72 9.05 -11.81
CA ARG A 316 -2.07 8.47 -13.00
C ARG A 316 -2.84 7.28 -13.57
N LEU A 317 -3.38 6.43 -12.70
CA LEU A 317 -4.19 5.28 -13.11
C LEU A 317 -5.49 5.74 -13.75
N ALA A 318 -6.18 6.71 -13.15
CA ALA A 318 -7.38 7.32 -13.73
C ALA A 318 -7.10 7.96 -15.11
N TYR A 319 -5.98 8.68 -15.25
CA TYR A 319 -5.53 9.22 -16.53
C TYR A 319 -5.27 8.12 -17.57
N GLY A 320 -4.53 7.06 -17.21
CA GLY A 320 -4.22 5.95 -18.11
C GLY A 320 -5.46 5.20 -18.58
N MET A 321 -6.42 4.99 -17.68
CA MET A 321 -7.72 4.38 -18.02
C MET A 321 -8.56 5.29 -18.94
N ALA A 322 -8.49 6.62 -18.77
CA ALA A 322 -9.16 7.57 -19.66
C ALA A 322 -8.56 7.60 -21.07
N GLU A 323 -7.22 7.55 -21.19
CA GLU A 323 -6.51 7.43 -22.47
C GLU A 323 -6.88 6.14 -23.21
N GLN A 324 -7.10 5.04 -22.48
CA GLN A 324 -7.57 3.77 -23.04
C GLN A 324 -9.08 3.75 -23.36
N GLY A 325 -9.80 4.86 -23.14
CA GLY A 325 -11.25 4.95 -23.36
C GLY A 325 -12.10 4.16 -22.37
N LEU A 326 -11.52 3.74 -21.24
CA LEU A 326 -12.22 3.03 -20.16
C LEU A 326 -12.92 4.00 -19.18
N LEU A 327 -12.43 5.24 -19.09
CA LEU A 327 -13.03 6.32 -18.31
C LEU A 327 -13.37 7.53 -19.20
N PRO A 328 -14.23 8.47 -18.76
CA PRO A 328 -14.57 9.66 -19.53
C PRO A 328 -13.33 10.44 -19.97
N SER A 329 -13.27 10.85 -21.24
CA SER A 329 -12.11 11.54 -21.84
C SER A 329 -11.76 12.88 -21.19
N ALA A 330 -12.65 13.46 -20.37
CA ALA A 330 -12.32 14.63 -19.57
C ALA A 330 -11.16 14.36 -18.58
N LEU A 331 -11.03 13.13 -18.08
CA LEU A 331 -9.98 12.71 -17.14
C LEU A 331 -8.59 12.62 -17.79
N SER A 332 -8.50 12.55 -19.12
CA SER A 332 -7.22 12.59 -19.84
C SER A 332 -6.70 14.02 -20.08
N ARG A 333 -7.40 15.06 -19.58
CA ARG A 333 -6.91 16.45 -19.73
C ARG A 333 -5.71 16.72 -18.83
N VAL A 334 -4.65 17.25 -19.44
CA VAL A 334 -3.39 17.59 -18.76
C VAL A 334 -3.12 19.10 -18.75
N LEU A 335 -2.36 19.55 -17.76
CA LEU A 335 -1.89 20.94 -17.65
C LEU A 335 -0.90 21.28 -18.79
N PRO A 336 -1.06 22.40 -19.52
CA PRO A 336 -0.26 22.71 -20.70
C PRO A 336 1.26 22.78 -20.46
N LYS A 337 1.69 23.28 -19.29
CA LYS A 337 3.12 23.46 -18.96
C LYS A 337 3.76 22.24 -18.27
N ARG A 338 2.98 21.50 -17.46
CA ARG A 338 3.51 20.44 -16.57
C ARG A 338 3.14 19.02 -17.00
N ARG A 339 2.20 18.87 -17.95
CA ARG A 339 1.66 17.58 -18.40
C ARG A 339 1.11 16.71 -17.26
N THR A 340 0.66 17.32 -16.17
CA THR A 340 0.01 16.64 -15.04
C THR A 340 -1.51 16.55 -15.27
N PRO A 341 -2.17 15.41 -14.97
CA PRO A 341 -3.57 15.18 -15.28
C PRO A 341 -4.50 15.88 -14.28
N TRP A 342 -4.67 17.20 -14.41
CA TRP A 342 -5.33 18.02 -13.39
C TRP A 342 -6.80 17.66 -13.14
N VAL A 343 -7.54 17.20 -14.15
CA VAL A 343 -8.93 16.77 -13.97
C VAL A 343 -9.00 15.48 -13.18
N ALA A 344 -8.12 14.52 -13.46
CA ALA A 344 -8.02 13.29 -12.68
C ALA A 344 -7.68 13.60 -11.21
N ILE A 345 -6.69 14.48 -10.97
CA ILE A 345 -6.31 14.91 -9.62
C ILE A 345 -7.51 15.55 -8.89
N LEU A 346 -8.23 16.46 -9.54
CA LEU A 346 -9.37 17.14 -8.93
C LEU A 346 -10.48 16.14 -8.58
N VAL A 347 -10.85 15.25 -9.50
CA VAL A 347 -11.93 14.27 -9.30
C VAL A 347 -11.56 13.27 -8.20
N THR A 348 -10.34 12.71 -8.21
CA THR A 348 -9.90 11.77 -7.18
C THR A 348 -9.79 12.43 -5.81
N THR A 349 -9.37 13.71 -5.76
CA THR A 349 -9.28 14.46 -4.50
C THR A 349 -10.67 14.76 -3.94
N ILE A 350 -11.61 15.22 -4.76
CA ILE A 350 -12.99 15.47 -4.32
C ILE A 350 -13.63 14.16 -3.84
N ALA A 351 -13.40 13.06 -4.53
CA ALA A 351 -13.88 11.75 -4.08
C ALA A 351 -13.27 11.35 -2.72
N ALA A 352 -11.96 11.53 -2.52
CA ALA A 352 -11.31 11.29 -1.23
C ALA A 352 -11.85 12.19 -0.12
N MET A 353 -12.10 13.48 -0.41
CA MET A 353 -12.70 14.43 0.53
C MET A 353 -14.10 14.01 0.96
N LEU A 354 -14.95 13.59 0.01
CA LEU A 354 -16.29 13.10 0.32
C LEU A 354 -16.25 11.82 1.16
N LEU A 355 -15.34 10.89 0.84
CA LEU A 355 -15.15 9.68 1.63
C LEU A 355 -14.66 9.99 3.05
N ALA A 356 -13.74 10.95 3.21
CA ALA A 356 -13.24 11.37 4.52
C ALA A 356 -14.31 12.04 5.40
N LEU A 357 -15.36 12.62 4.79
CA LEU A 357 -16.47 13.23 5.51
C LEU A 357 -17.56 12.22 5.94
N ILE A 358 -17.66 11.08 5.25
CA ILE A 358 -18.74 10.10 5.43
C ILE A 358 -18.25 8.84 6.14
N GLY A 359 -17.01 8.41 5.90
CA GLY A 359 -16.42 7.20 6.45
C GLY A 359 -15.51 7.47 7.65
N ASP A 360 -15.41 6.49 8.53
CA ASP A 360 -14.42 6.42 9.59
C ASP A 360 -13.15 5.69 9.12
N LEU A 361 -12.06 5.86 9.86
CA LEU A 361 -10.76 5.29 9.53
C LEU A 361 -10.82 3.76 9.33
N ALA A 362 -11.55 3.05 10.20
CA ALA A 362 -11.67 1.59 10.15
C ALA A 362 -12.43 1.12 8.90
N THR A 363 -13.61 1.68 8.62
CA THR A 363 -14.39 1.28 7.42
C THR A 363 -13.66 1.62 6.14
N LEU A 364 -12.97 2.76 6.07
CA LEU A 364 -12.17 3.13 4.89
C LEU A 364 -11.00 2.15 4.70
N ALA A 365 -10.25 1.81 5.75
CA ALA A 365 -9.15 0.84 5.67
C ALA A 365 -9.63 -0.55 5.24
N GLU A 366 -10.71 -1.05 5.85
CA GLU A 366 -11.31 -2.33 5.45
C GLU A 366 -11.84 -2.30 4.01
N THR A 367 -12.40 -1.17 3.56
CA THR A 367 -12.86 -1.00 2.17
C THR A 367 -11.70 -1.06 1.19
N VAL A 368 -10.55 -0.46 1.53
CA VAL A 368 -9.32 -0.56 0.73
C VAL A 368 -8.89 -2.01 0.61
N VAL A 369 -8.84 -2.73 1.74
CA VAL A 369 -8.48 -4.15 1.76
C VAL A 369 -9.44 -4.96 0.91
N LEU A 370 -10.76 -4.79 1.07
CA LEU A 370 -11.78 -5.48 0.28
C LEU A 370 -11.58 -5.26 -1.22
N LEU A 371 -11.38 -4.02 -1.66
CA LEU A 371 -11.13 -3.69 -3.07
C LEU A 371 -9.85 -4.35 -3.59
N LEU A 372 -8.78 -4.35 -2.80
CA LEU A 372 -7.52 -5.00 -3.15
C LEU A 372 -7.61 -6.52 -3.11
N LEU A 373 -8.46 -7.12 -2.29
CA LEU A 373 -8.70 -8.57 -2.32
C LEU A 373 -9.26 -9.02 -3.67
N PHE A 374 -10.08 -8.21 -4.36
CA PHE A 374 -10.48 -8.50 -5.75
C PHE A 374 -9.30 -8.44 -6.72
N VAL A 375 -8.41 -7.46 -6.55
CA VAL A 375 -7.19 -7.30 -7.36
C VAL A 375 -6.25 -8.48 -7.14
N PHE A 376 -6.05 -8.89 -5.88
CA PHE A 376 -5.20 -10.00 -5.48
C PHE A 376 -5.77 -11.35 -5.88
N LEU A 377 -7.09 -11.53 -5.78
CA LEU A 377 -7.77 -12.72 -6.31
C LEU A 377 -7.53 -12.86 -7.82
N SER A 378 -7.71 -11.77 -8.56
CA SER A 378 -7.40 -11.72 -10.00
C SER A 378 -5.93 -12.04 -10.27
N ALA A 379 -4.99 -11.46 -9.53
CA ALA A 379 -3.55 -11.71 -9.70
C ALA A 379 -3.17 -13.17 -9.42
N ASN A 380 -3.67 -13.76 -8.33
CA ASN A 380 -3.39 -15.16 -7.98
C ASN A 380 -3.97 -16.13 -9.05
N VAL A 381 -5.17 -15.87 -9.56
CA VAL A 381 -5.75 -16.65 -10.68
C VAL A 381 -4.95 -16.43 -11.97
N ALA A 382 -4.54 -15.19 -12.25
CA ALA A 382 -3.78 -14.84 -13.44
C ALA A 382 -2.44 -15.58 -13.51
N VAL A 383 -1.71 -15.75 -12.41
CA VAL A 383 -0.49 -16.57 -12.36
C VAL A 383 -0.76 -17.98 -12.87
N LEU A 384 -1.79 -18.63 -12.33
CA LEU A 384 -2.10 -20.02 -12.65
C LEU A 384 -2.50 -20.21 -14.12
N VAL A 385 -3.26 -19.26 -14.66
CA VAL A 385 -3.66 -19.25 -16.08
C VAL A 385 -2.45 -19.00 -16.98
N LEU A 386 -1.66 -17.97 -16.66
CA LEU A 386 -0.53 -17.52 -17.48
C LEU A 386 0.67 -18.46 -17.42
N ARG A 387 0.74 -19.41 -16.50
CA ARG A 387 1.77 -20.47 -16.51
C ARG A 387 1.79 -21.31 -17.78
N ARG A 388 0.68 -21.38 -18.52
CA ARG A 388 0.61 -22.05 -19.83
C ARG A 388 1.40 -21.32 -20.91
N ASP A 389 1.57 -20.01 -20.77
CA ASP A 389 2.36 -19.22 -21.72
C ASP A 389 3.85 -19.50 -21.53
N ARG A 390 4.55 -19.80 -22.63
CA ARG A 390 6.02 -19.95 -22.63
C ARG A 390 6.67 -18.61 -22.92
N VAL A 391 7.65 -18.24 -22.08
CA VAL A 391 8.54 -17.10 -22.29
C VAL A 391 9.97 -17.63 -22.43
N GLU A 392 10.79 -17.01 -23.27
CA GLU A 392 12.15 -17.47 -23.58
C GLU A 392 13.16 -17.16 -22.46
N HIS A 393 12.84 -16.20 -21.57
CA HIS A 393 13.72 -15.79 -20.49
C HIS A 393 13.40 -16.45 -19.15
N GLU A 394 14.45 -16.58 -18.32
CA GLU A 394 14.30 -17.02 -16.93
C GLU A 394 13.46 -16.03 -16.12
N HIS A 395 12.54 -16.54 -15.30
CA HIS A 395 11.71 -15.79 -14.39
C HIS A 395 11.56 -16.54 -13.07
N PHE A 396 11.18 -15.82 -12.01
CA PHE A 396 10.89 -16.44 -10.72
C PHE A 396 9.61 -17.26 -10.84
N ARG A 397 9.59 -18.47 -10.28
CA ARG A 397 8.41 -19.33 -10.27
C ARG A 397 8.12 -19.78 -8.85
N VAL A 398 6.96 -19.40 -8.33
CA VAL A 398 6.53 -19.80 -7.00
C VAL A 398 5.96 -21.22 -7.01
N TRP A 399 5.96 -21.92 -5.89
CA TRP A 399 5.30 -23.21 -5.79
C TRP A 399 3.79 -23.09 -6.03
N THR A 400 3.20 -24.06 -6.74
CA THR A 400 1.80 -23.99 -7.20
C THR A 400 0.79 -23.87 -6.06
N PHE A 401 1.09 -24.41 -4.89
CA PHE A 401 0.18 -24.27 -3.74
C PHE A 401 0.10 -22.83 -3.23
N VAL A 402 1.11 -21.98 -3.48
CA VAL A 402 1.14 -20.60 -2.97
C VAL A 402 0.04 -19.73 -3.58
N PRO A 403 -0.13 -19.65 -4.92
CA PRO A 403 -1.28 -18.95 -5.50
C PRO A 403 -2.63 -19.55 -5.12
N VAL A 404 -2.71 -20.86 -4.90
CA VAL A 404 -3.97 -21.54 -4.49
C VAL A 404 -4.34 -21.15 -3.05
N LEU A 405 -3.38 -21.15 -2.13
CA LEU A 405 -3.59 -20.63 -0.78
C LEU A 405 -3.84 -19.13 -0.80
N GLY A 406 -3.22 -18.37 -1.72
CA GLY A 406 -3.52 -16.96 -1.96
C GLY A 406 -5.00 -16.75 -2.31
N ILE A 407 -5.53 -17.53 -3.26
CA ILE A 407 -6.97 -17.52 -3.60
C ILE A 407 -7.82 -17.86 -2.38
N ALA A 408 -7.50 -18.95 -1.67
CA ALA A 408 -8.25 -19.39 -0.50
C ALA A 408 -8.27 -18.30 0.60
N SER A 409 -7.13 -17.65 0.84
CA SER A 409 -7.02 -16.56 1.82
C SER A 409 -7.81 -15.33 1.40
N CYS A 410 -7.80 -14.95 0.11
CA CYS A 410 -8.59 -13.83 -0.37
C CYS A 410 -10.08 -14.10 -0.21
N VAL A 411 -10.54 -15.30 -0.58
CA VAL A 411 -11.95 -15.71 -0.41
C VAL A 411 -12.33 -15.72 1.07
N LEU A 412 -11.47 -16.25 1.94
CA LEU A 412 -11.72 -16.30 3.37
C LEU A 412 -11.79 -14.90 3.99
N LEU A 413 -10.90 -13.96 3.62
CA LEU A 413 -10.99 -12.59 4.11
C LEU A 413 -12.22 -11.86 3.57
N LEU A 414 -12.64 -12.12 2.33
CA LEU A 414 -13.85 -11.53 1.74
C LEU A 414 -15.13 -11.94 2.49
N THR A 415 -15.22 -13.17 3.01
CA THR A 415 -16.39 -13.62 3.77
C THR A 415 -16.48 -13.06 5.18
N GLN A 416 -15.39 -12.51 5.71
CA GLN A 416 -15.33 -11.91 7.04
C GLN A 416 -15.61 -10.40 7.05
N GLN A 417 -15.77 -9.78 5.87
CA GLN A 417 -15.99 -8.34 5.75
C GLN A 417 -17.38 -7.92 6.25
N ARG A 418 -17.44 -6.77 6.94
CA ARG A 418 -18.70 -6.19 7.44
C ARG A 418 -19.62 -5.76 6.28
N GLY A 419 -20.94 -5.84 6.48
CA GLY A 419 -21.92 -5.46 5.46
C GLY A 419 -21.80 -3.99 5.02
N MET A 420 -21.40 -3.09 5.92
CA MET A 420 -21.14 -1.68 5.60
C MET A 420 -19.95 -1.50 4.64
N VAL A 421 -18.88 -2.28 4.82
CA VAL A 421 -17.71 -2.27 3.92
C VAL A 421 -18.10 -2.77 2.52
N TRP A 422 -18.92 -3.82 2.45
CA TRP A 422 -19.50 -4.30 1.20
C TRP A 422 -20.35 -3.23 0.51
N LEU A 423 -21.14 -2.45 1.26
CA LEU A 423 -21.93 -1.35 0.71
C LEU A 423 -21.02 -0.26 0.11
N PHE A 424 -19.99 0.17 0.84
CA PHE A 424 -19.03 1.16 0.34
C PHE A 424 -18.32 0.68 -0.93
N ALA A 425 -17.81 -0.55 -0.91
CA ALA A 425 -17.18 -1.16 -2.08
C ALA A 425 -18.16 -1.26 -3.27
N ALA A 426 -19.40 -1.70 -3.03
CA ALA A 426 -20.42 -1.80 -4.07
C ALA A 426 -20.78 -0.44 -4.67
N VAL A 427 -20.92 0.60 -3.85
CA VAL A 427 -21.16 1.98 -4.31
C VAL A 427 -20.00 2.48 -5.17
N LEU A 428 -18.75 2.29 -4.73
CA LEU A 428 -17.57 2.67 -5.50
C LEU A 428 -17.52 1.94 -6.84
N LEU A 429 -17.71 0.61 -6.84
CA LEU A 429 -17.75 -0.19 -8.08
C LEU A 429 -18.91 0.19 -9.00
N ALA A 430 -20.08 0.56 -8.45
CA ALA A 430 -21.22 1.04 -9.22
C ALA A 430 -20.91 2.38 -9.90
N VAL A 431 -20.23 3.31 -9.20
CA VAL A 431 -19.73 4.55 -9.79
C VAL A 431 -18.75 4.25 -10.92
N GLY A 432 -17.84 3.29 -10.74
CA GLY A 432 -16.94 2.83 -11.80
C GLY A 432 -17.68 2.29 -13.02
N GLY A 433 -18.67 1.43 -12.81
CA GLY A 433 -19.54 0.90 -13.86
C GLY A 433 -20.29 1.99 -14.62
N LEU A 434 -20.80 3.01 -13.92
CA LEU A 434 -21.46 4.17 -14.52
C LEU A 434 -20.47 4.97 -15.38
N LEU A 435 -19.28 5.27 -14.86
CA LEU A 435 -18.24 5.99 -15.59
C LEU A 435 -17.80 5.25 -16.85
N TYR A 436 -17.69 3.92 -16.77
CA TYR A 436 -17.39 3.06 -17.91
C TYR A 436 -18.50 3.09 -18.97
N ALA A 437 -19.76 3.04 -18.54
CA ALA A 437 -20.92 3.15 -19.43
C ALA A 437 -20.96 4.50 -20.15
N VAL A 438 -20.72 5.60 -19.42
CA VAL A 438 -20.63 6.97 -19.96
C VAL A 438 -19.49 7.08 -20.98
N ALA A 439 -18.31 6.55 -20.66
CA ALA A 439 -17.16 6.54 -21.55
C ALA A 439 -17.46 5.82 -22.88
N ARG A 440 -18.07 4.63 -22.80
CA ARG A 440 -18.49 3.87 -24.00
C ARG A 440 -19.57 4.58 -24.80
N TRP A 441 -20.52 5.24 -24.14
CA TRP A 441 -21.57 5.97 -24.84
C TRP A 441 -21.03 7.19 -25.58
N GLY A 442 -20.12 7.94 -24.96
CA GLY A 442 -19.41 9.06 -25.61
C GLY A 442 -18.58 8.61 -26.80
N ALA A 443 -17.85 7.48 -26.67
CA ALA A 443 -17.06 6.92 -27.76
C ALA A 443 -17.92 6.45 -28.95
N ARG A 444 -19.13 5.92 -28.69
CA ARG A 444 -20.08 5.54 -29.75
C ARG A 444 -20.64 6.76 -30.48
N ARG A 445 -20.99 7.83 -29.76
CA ARG A 445 -21.47 9.09 -30.36
C ARG A 445 -20.41 9.85 -31.15
N ALA A 446 -19.13 9.72 -30.82
CA ALA A 446 -18.05 10.35 -31.58
C ALA A 446 -17.70 9.61 -32.88
N ARG A 447 -18.16 8.36 -33.04
CA ARG A 447 -17.96 7.52 -34.24
C ARG A 447 -19.17 7.48 -35.17
N ALA A 448 -20.33 7.92 -34.69
CA ALA A 448 -21.56 8.11 -35.46
C ALA A 448 -21.62 9.56 -35.92
#